data_AF-T1X8R5-F1
#
_entry.id   AF-T1X8R5-F1
#
_cell.length_a   1.000
_cell.length_b   1.000
_cell.length_c   1.000
_cell.angle_alpha   90.00
_cell.angle_beta   90.00
_cell.angle_gamma   90.00
#
_symmetry.space_group_name_H-M   'P 1'
#
loop_
_entity.id
_entity.type
_entity.pdbx_description
1 polymer ?
#
loop_
_entity_poly.entity_id
_entity_poly.type
_entity_poly.pdbx_seq_one_letter_code
_entity_poly.pdbx_strand_id
1 'polypeptide(L)'
;MTEANSLPPLPDHLSTDPRSPHHVAAVFEHDIGIRFNDKERLDVEEYCISEGWIKVPAGKTVDRKGKPLLIKLKGRVEAFYR
;
A
#
# COMPACT_ATOMS: atom_id res chain seq x y z
N MET A 1 4.98 -26.84 -18.85
CA MET A 1 4.97 -25.37 -18.93
C MET A 1 4.12 -24.90 -17.76
N THR A 2 4.74 -24.41 -16.69
CA THR A 2 4.04 -24.01 -15.46
C THR A 2 3.35 -22.68 -15.71
N GLU A 3 2.01 -22.67 -15.77
CA GLU A 3 1.20 -21.46 -15.64
C GLU A 3 1.43 -20.89 -14.25
N ALA A 4 2.40 -19.98 -14.14
CA ALA A 4 2.70 -19.28 -12.92
C ALA A 4 1.77 -18.08 -12.82
N ASN A 5 0.80 -18.18 -11.90
CA ASN A 5 -0.02 -17.11 -11.31
C ASN A 5 -0.63 -16.08 -12.29
N SER A 6 -1.95 -16.13 -12.40
CA SER A 6 -2.78 -15.06 -12.97
C SER A 6 -2.75 -13.72 -12.20
N LEU A 7 -1.92 -13.60 -11.16
CA LEU A 7 -1.82 -12.43 -10.29
C LEU A 7 -0.69 -11.52 -10.77
N PRO A 8 -0.93 -10.22 -10.98
CA PRO A 8 0.15 -9.30 -11.34
C PRO A 8 1.21 -9.24 -10.22
N PRO A 9 2.50 -9.01 -10.51
CA PRO A 9 3.48 -8.81 -9.45
C PRO A 9 3.18 -7.52 -8.67
N LEU A 10 3.33 -7.55 -7.34
CA LEU A 10 3.21 -6.36 -6.51
C LEU A 10 4.36 -5.38 -6.81
N PRO A 11 4.08 -4.10 -7.12
CA PRO A 11 5.12 -3.14 -7.43
C PRO A 11 5.87 -2.70 -6.16
N ASP A 12 7.09 -2.19 -6.35
CA ASP A 12 7.92 -1.65 -5.26
C ASP A 12 7.26 -0.45 -4.55
N HIS A 13 6.52 0.36 -5.31
CA HIS A 13 5.75 1.50 -4.82
C HIS A 13 4.33 1.40 -5.37
N LEU A 14 3.36 1.33 -4.46
CA LEU A 14 1.93 1.29 -4.78
C LEU A 14 1.18 2.35 -3.98
N SER A 15 0.19 2.99 -4.60
CA SER A 15 -0.74 3.92 -3.98
C SER A 15 -2.19 3.53 -4.29
N THR A 16 -3.04 3.62 -3.27
CA THR A 16 -4.50 3.45 -3.40
C THR A 16 -5.16 4.65 -4.09
N ASP A 17 -4.56 5.85 -4.04
CA ASP A 17 -5.13 7.06 -4.66
C ASP A 17 -5.01 6.99 -6.19
N PRO A 18 -6.12 6.95 -6.95
CA PRO A 18 -6.10 6.89 -8.41
C PRO A 18 -5.41 8.09 -9.10
N ARG A 19 -5.15 9.16 -8.35
CA ARG A 19 -4.47 10.37 -8.84
C ARG A 19 -2.95 10.25 -8.74
N SER A 20 -2.45 9.24 -8.04
CA SER A 20 -1.02 8.98 -7.89
C SER A 20 -0.47 8.30 -9.14
N PRO A 21 0.76 8.66 -9.58
CA PRO A 21 1.44 7.93 -10.65
C PRO A 21 1.77 6.47 -10.29
N HIS A 22 1.71 6.13 -9.00
CA HIS A 22 1.96 4.79 -8.47
C HIS A 22 0.68 3.98 -8.23
N HIS A 23 -0.45 4.40 -8.82
CA HIS A 23 -1.69 3.64 -8.76
C HIS A 23 -1.76 2.59 -9.86
N VAL A 24 -1.94 1.32 -9.48
CA VAL A 24 -2.06 0.20 -10.41
C VAL A 24 -3.35 -0.56 -10.12
N ALA A 25 -4.41 -0.25 -10.87
CA ALA A 25 -5.76 -0.79 -10.65
C ALA A 25 -5.81 -2.34 -10.65
N ALA A 26 -5.06 -2.98 -11.55
CA ALA A 26 -5.03 -4.44 -11.69
C ALA A 26 -4.57 -5.17 -10.41
N VAL A 27 -3.74 -4.53 -9.59
CA VAL A 27 -3.27 -5.12 -8.32
C VAL A 27 -4.40 -5.12 -7.29
N PHE A 28 -5.26 -4.09 -7.31
CA PHE A 28 -6.41 -3.94 -6.41
C PHE A 28 -7.63 -4.78 -6.80
N GLU A 29 -7.57 -5.53 -7.91
CA GLU A 29 -8.57 -6.58 -8.20
C GLU A 29 -8.43 -7.77 -7.25
N HIS A 30 -7.32 -7.84 -6.52
CA HIS A 30 -7.01 -8.85 -5.51
C HIS A 30 -6.79 -8.18 -4.15
N ASP A 31 -7.08 -8.91 -3.08
CA ASP A 31 -6.81 -8.41 -1.73
C ASP A 31 -5.31 -8.36 -1.46
N ILE A 32 -4.84 -7.21 -0.98
CA ILE A 32 -3.42 -6.95 -0.68
C ILE A 32 -3.30 -6.67 0.82
N GLY A 33 -2.34 -7.32 1.47
CA GLY A 33 -1.92 -7.01 2.83
C GLY A 33 -0.51 -6.42 2.85
N ILE A 34 -0.25 -5.54 3.82
CA ILE A 34 1.10 -5.00 4.07
C ILE A 34 1.56 -5.44 5.45
N ARG A 35 2.73 -6.08 5.53
CA ARG A 35 3.42 -6.31 6.81
C ARG A 35 4.44 -5.20 7.02
N PHE A 36 4.22 -4.43 8.07
CA PHE A 36 5.07 -3.32 8.47
C PHE A 36 5.67 -3.56 9.85
N ASN A 37 7.00 -3.67 9.93
CA ASN A 37 7.71 -4.03 11.17
C ASN A 37 7.07 -5.24 11.87
N ASP A 38 6.93 -6.34 11.12
CA ASP A 38 6.36 -7.62 11.56
C ASP A 38 4.87 -7.58 11.96
N LYS A 39 4.18 -6.47 11.71
CA LYS A 39 2.74 -6.31 11.96
C LYS A 39 1.98 -6.16 10.67
N GLU A 40 0.94 -6.96 10.49
CA GLU A 40 0.02 -6.82 9.36
C GLU A 40 -0.84 -5.57 9.51
N ARG A 41 -0.98 -4.85 8.41
CA ARG A 41 -1.77 -3.63 8.27
C ARG A 41 -2.57 -3.68 6.97
N LEU A 42 -3.81 -3.22 7.08
CA LEU A 42 -4.78 -3.14 5.98
C LEU A 42 -5.25 -1.68 5.75
N ASP A 43 -4.82 -0.76 6.61
CA ASP A 43 -5.09 0.67 6.58
C ASP A 43 -4.01 1.46 5.82
N VAL A 44 -3.17 0.77 5.03
CA VAL A 44 -2.09 1.38 4.26
C VAL A 44 -2.63 1.97 2.97
N GLU A 45 -2.43 3.27 2.79
CA GLU A 45 -2.84 4.02 1.60
C GLU A 45 -1.73 4.06 0.55
N GLU A 46 -0.47 3.96 0.99
CA GLU A 46 0.68 3.97 0.08
C GLU A 46 1.87 3.29 0.73
N TYR A 47 2.73 2.65 -0.04
CA TYR A 47 3.99 2.11 0.46
C TYR A 47 5.11 2.28 -0.56
N CYS A 48 6.35 2.26 -0.07
CA CYS A 48 7.53 2.04 -0.89
C CYS A 48 8.46 1.06 -0.17
N ILE A 49 8.72 -0.07 -0.81
CA ILE A 49 9.54 -1.17 -0.24
C ILE A 49 11.02 -0.77 -0.27
N SER A 50 11.51 -0.28 -1.42
CA SER A 50 12.90 0.15 -1.58
C SER A 50 13.31 1.28 -0.62
N GLU A 51 12.43 2.27 -0.41
CA GLU A 51 12.67 3.35 0.55
C GLU A 51 12.27 2.99 1.99
N GLY A 52 11.59 1.86 2.21
CA GLY A 52 11.22 1.35 3.53
C GLY A 52 10.23 2.25 4.29
N TRP A 53 9.09 2.59 3.69
CA TRP A 53 8.04 3.34 4.38
C TRP A 53 6.62 3.00 3.92
N ILE A 54 5.65 3.32 4.78
CA ILE A 54 4.21 3.29 4.48
C ILE A 54 3.57 4.65 4.80
N LYS A 55 2.47 4.99 4.12
CA LYS A 55 1.54 6.05 4.51
C LYS A 55 0.25 5.43 5.02
N VAL A 56 -0.16 5.89 6.19
CA VAL A 56 -1.39 5.46 6.87
C VAL A 56 -2.17 6.68 7.34
N PRO A 57 -3.51 6.59 7.48
CA PRO A 57 -4.29 7.65 8.07
C PRO A 57 -3.94 7.85 9.55
N ALA A 58 -3.78 9.11 9.94
CA ALA A 58 -3.50 9.55 11.31
C ALA A 58 -4.79 9.55 12.14
N GLY A 59 -5.28 8.36 12.46
CA GLY A 59 -6.51 8.16 13.21
C GLY A 59 -7.72 8.75 12.49
N LYS A 60 -8.54 9.52 13.21
CA LYS A 60 -9.77 10.15 12.69
C LYS A 60 -9.58 11.58 12.17
N THR A 61 -8.33 12.01 11.99
CA THR A 61 -8.01 13.40 11.63
C THR A 61 -8.13 13.59 10.13
N VAL A 62 -8.73 14.71 9.72
CA VAL A 62 -8.85 15.12 8.31
C VAL A 62 -8.13 16.44 8.04
N ASP A 63 -7.71 16.65 6.81
CA ASP A 63 -7.15 17.90 6.32
C ASP A 63 -8.24 18.97 6.10
N ARG A 64 -7.81 20.17 5.67
CA ARG A 64 -8.71 21.30 5.38
C ARG A 64 -9.75 21.02 4.28
N LYS A 65 -9.56 19.97 3.49
CA LYS A 65 -10.41 19.53 2.38
C LYS A 65 -11.26 18.31 2.76
N GLY A 66 -11.23 17.88 4.02
CA GLY A 66 -11.97 16.72 4.52
C GLY A 66 -11.34 15.36 4.16
N LYS A 67 -10.10 15.31 3.67
CA LYS A 67 -9.41 14.06 3.37
C LYS A 67 -8.67 13.54 4.61
N PRO A 68 -8.56 12.21 4.81
CA PRO A 68 -7.75 11.66 5.89
C PRO A 68 -6.32 12.24 5.89
N LEU A 69 -5.86 12.67 7.05
CA LEU A 69 -4.49 13.14 7.21
C LEU A 69 -3.56 11.93 7.17
N LEU A 70 -2.72 11.81 6.14
CA LEU A 70 -1.78 10.70 6.02
C LEU A 70 -0.46 11.02 6.72
N ILE A 71 0.08 10.05 7.47
CA ILE A 71 1.42 10.10 8.07
C ILE A 71 2.31 9.04 7.45
N LYS A 72 3.58 9.40 7.22
CA LYS A 72 4.60 8.46 6.74
C LYS A 72 5.28 7.79 7.93
N LEU A 73 5.27 6.46 7.96
CA LEU A 73 5.99 5.63 8.92
C LEU A 73 7.14 4.92 8.21
N LYS A 74 8.35 4.98 8.77
CA LYS A 74 9.54 4.30 8.22
C LYS A 74 9.78 2.95 8.93
N GLY A 75 10.17 1.94 8.18
CA GLY A 75 10.39 0.59 8.70
C GLY A 75 10.50 -0.48 7.60
N ARG A 76 10.61 -1.74 8.02
CA ARG A 76 10.55 -2.88 7.09
C ARG A 76 9.14 -2.99 6.52
N VAL A 77 9.03 -3.02 5.20
CA VAL A 77 7.78 -3.14 4.45
C VAL A 77 7.82 -4.42 3.62
N GLU A 78 6.77 -5.23 3.73
CA GLU A 78 6.55 -6.39 2.87
C GLU A 78 5.12 -6.36 2.36
N ALA A 79 4.93 -6.38 1.04
CA ALA A 79 3.62 -6.48 0.42
C ALA A 79 3.35 -7.94 0.02
N PHE A 80 2.11 -8.41 0.23
CA PHE A 80 1.71 -9.75 -0.15
C PHE A 80 0.24 -9.79 -0.58
N TYR A 81 -0.11 -10.75 -1.43
CA TYR A 81 -1.50 -11.07 -1.74
C TYR A 81 -2.12 -11.89 -0.60
N ARG A 82 -3.36 -11.54 -0.26
CA ARG A 82 -4.15 -12.22 0.77
C ARG A 82 -5.11 -13.25 0.17
#